data_AF-A0A8T3ZEM4-F1
#
_entry.id   AF-A0A8T3ZEM4-F1
#
_cell.length_a   1.000
_cell.length_b   1.000
_cell.length_c   1.000
_cell.angle_alpha   90.00
_cell.angle_beta   90.00
_cell.angle_gamma   90.00
#
_symmetry.space_group_name_H-M   'P 1'
#
loop_
_entity.id
_entity.type
_entity.pdbx_description
1 polymer ?
#
loop_
_entity_poly.entity_id
_entity_poly.type
_entity_poly.pdbx_seq_one_letter_code
_entity_poly.pdbx_strand_id
1 'polypeptide(L)'
;MQAFLFMYPIPDYIEYEIKQNSWAMNEREKADYLKKCGCINDLIDGRYRQNGFSINYALFSQDSKDNHVSGLIKQHPADRIIHVGVTRDDLRRKIYPSEEFIISQVDPSELVIAGFHAHDCVERVARYAYGKGIPTTVDDDLTQDFFFYVKHDWVSLDSHGLEKQISTSLERSIMDKELLEEIVSYRSQMPWLRQL
;
A
#
# COMPACT_ATOMS: atom_id res chain seq x y z
N MET A 1 -6.96 -3.07 18.81
CA MET A 1 -6.09 -1.94 18.44
C MET A 1 -6.28 -1.66 16.96
N GLN A 2 -6.35 -0.39 16.53
CA GLN A 2 -6.38 -0.06 15.10
C GLN A 2 -5.00 -0.31 14.48
N ALA A 3 -4.94 -0.95 13.31
CA ALA A 3 -3.68 -1.33 12.69
C ALA A 3 -3.64 -0.93 11.22
N PHE A 4 -2.54 -0.27 10.84
CA PHE A 4 -2.13 -0.11 9.46
C PHE A 4 -1.09 -1.19 9.13
N LEU A 5 -1.33 -1.96 8.08
CA LEU A 5 -0.47 -3.03 7.61
C LEU A 5 0.03 -2.71 6.20
N PHE A 6 1.33 -2.43 6.07
CA PHE A 6 1.96 -2.26 4.76
C PHE A 6 2.62 -3.58 4.34
N MET A 7 2.08 -4.21 3.29
CA MET A 7 2.58 -5.46 2.74
C MET A 7 3.83 -5.23 1.89
N TYR A 8 4.93 -5.86 2.27
CA TYR A 8 6.19 -5.95 1.53
C TYR A 8 6.75 -4.63 0.99
N PRO A 9 6.95 -3.59 1.83
CA PRO A 9 7.66 -2.37 1.43
C PRO A 9 9.18 -2.61 1.32
N ILE A 10 9.60 -3.65 0.59
CA ILE A 10 10.99 -4.05 0.41
C ILE A 10 11.66 -3.21 -0.70
N PRO A 11 13.00 -3.05 -0.68
CA PRO A 11 13.70 -2.27 -1.71
C PRO A 11 13.38 -2.74 -3.12
N ASP A 12 13.48 -4.04 -3.39
CA ASP A 12 13.30 -4.59 -4.74
C ASP A 12 11.95 -4.22 -5.39
N TYR A 13 10.85 -4.23 -4.62
CA TYR A 13 9.53 -3.87 -5.14
C TYR A 13 9.39 -2.36 -5.36
N ILE A 14 9.82 -1.56 -4.40
CA ILE A 14 9.78 -0.09 -4.53
C ILE A 14 10.69 0.40 -5.66
N GLU A 15 11.90 -0.14 -5.78
CA GLU A 15 12.84 0.20 -6.85
C GLU A 15 12.32 -0.22 -8.22
N TYR A 16 11.65 -1.38 -8.31
CA TYR A 16 10.99 -1.80 -9.53
C TYR A 16 9.93 -0.79 -9.96
N GLU A 17 9.02 -0.40 -9.06
CA GLU A 17 7.97 0.57 -9.40
C GLU A 17 8.54 1.95 -9.76
N ILE A 18 9.54 2.43 -9.02
CA ILE A 18 10.23 3.67 -9.35
C ILE A 18 10.83 3.60 -10.76
N LYS A 19 11.50 2.49 -11.09
CA LYS A 19 12.12 2.29 -12.41
C LYS A 19 11.08 2.23 -13.52
N GLN A 20 9.98 1.50 -13.32
CA GLN A 20 8.89 1.41 -14.30
C GLN A 20 8.18 2.74 -14.50
N ASN A 21 8.07 3.58 -13.48
CA ASN A 21 7.40 4.86 -13.62
C ASN A 21 8.32 5.98 -14.15
N SER A 22 9.64 5.84 -13.98
CA SER A 22 10.64 6.85 -14.38
C SER A 22 11.47 6.51 -15.63
N TRP A 23 11.16 5.43 -16.37
CA TRP A 23 12.01 4.93 -17.47
C TRP A 23 12.33 5.95 -18.58
N ALA A 24 11.43 6.89 -18.85
CA ALA A 24 11.59 7.92 -19.88
C ALA A 24 12.09 9.27 -19.34
N MET A 25 12.29 9.37 -18.03
CA MET A 25 12.68 10.62 -17.36
C MET A 25 14.18 10.86 -17.50
N ASN A 26 14.58 12.12 -17.65
CA ASN A 26 15.97 12.52 -17.47
C ASN A 26 16.34 12.56 -15.97
N GLU A 27 17.63 12.70 -15.66
CA GLU A 27 18.13 12.69 -14.27
C GLU A 27 17.47 13.73 -13.36
N ARG A 28 17.16 14.92 -13.88
CA ARG A 28 16.51 15.99 -13.10
C ARG A 28 15.05 15.63 -12.79
N GLU A 29 14.32 15.14 -13.79
CA GLU A 29 12.93 14.68 -13.62
C GLU A 29 12.84 13.51 -12.66
N LYS A 30 13.78 12.55 -12.76
CA LYS A 30 13.86 11.41 -11.86
C LYS A 30 14.15 11.85 -10.42
N ALA A 31 15.04 12.81 -10.21
CA ALA A 31 15.32 13.35 -8.88
C ALA A 31 14.09 14.04 -8.26
N ASP A 32 13.34 14.81 -9.07
CA ASP A 32 12.08 15.43 -8.62
C ASP A 32 11.01 14.38 -8.29
N TYR A 33 10.84 13.38 -9.16
CA TYR A 33 9.92 12.26 -8.93
C TYR A 33 10.24 11.48 -7.65
N LEU A 34 11.52 11.16 -7.41
CA LEU A 34 11.96 10.51 -6.17
C LEU A 34 11.66 11.35 -4.93
N LYS A 35 11.86 12.67 -5.02
CA LYS A 35 11.50 13.59 -3.93
C LYS A 35 10.00 13.55 -3.65
N LYS A 36 9.16 13.57 -4.70
CA LYS A 36 7.70 13.45 -4.56
C LYS A 36 7.29 12.11 -3.95
N CYS A 37 7.91 11.00 -4.34
CA CYS A 37 7.64 9.68 -3.75
C CYS A 37 7.85 9.65 -2.23
N GLY A 38 8.69 10.53 -1.69
CA GLY A 38 8.90 10.70 -0.25
C GLY A 38 7.62 11.06 0.53
N CYS A 39 6.60 11.62 -0.14
CA CYS A 39 5.32 11.98 0.49
C CYS A 39 4.54 10.77 1.03
N ILE A 40 4.90 9.54 0.63
CA ILE A 40 4.35 8.32 1.21
C ILE A 40 4.49 8.29 2.74
N ASN A 41 5.58 8.85 3.26
CA ASN A 41 5.82 8.93 4.70
C ASN A 41 4.85 9.90 5.37
N ASP A 42 4.61 11.06 4.75
CA ASP A 42 3.69 12.05 5.26
C ASP A 42 2.24 11.53 5.25
N LEU A 43 1.89 10.72 4.23
CA LEU A 43 0.60 10.03 4.17
C LEU A 43 0.46 8.97 5.26
N ILE A 44 1.45 8.10 5.47
CA ILE A 44 1.43 7.11 6.55
C ILE A 44 1.32 7.81 7.91
N ASP A 45 2.08 8.87 8.11
CA ASP A 45 2.07 9.67 9.34
C ASP A 45 0.71 10.31 9.59
N GLY A 46 0.22 11.08 8.62
CA GLY A 46 -1.01 11.85 8.74
C GLY A 46 -2.27 11.00 8.79
N ARG A 47 -2.36 9.96 7.95
CA ARG A 47 -3.55 9.10 7.87
C ARG A 47 -3.63 8.11 9.04
N TYR A 48 -2.50 7.55 9.47
CA TYR A 48 -2.53 6.41 10.40
C TYR A 48 -1.83 6.72 11.72
N ARG A 49 -0.58 7.16 11.68
CA ARG A 49 0.23 7.30 12.90
C ARG A 49 -0.36 8.34 13.85
N GLN A 50 -0.77 9.49 13.32
CA GLN A 50 -1.37 10.58 14.10
C GLN A 50 -2.81 10.26 14.53
N ASN A 51 -3.48 9.30 13.86
CA ASN A 51 -4.84 8.88 14.16
C ASN A 51 -4.90 7.60 15.02
N GLY A 52 -3.82 7.26 15.72
CA GLY A 52 -3.81 6.19 16.72
C GLY A 52 -3.69 4.77 16.16
N PHE A 53 -3.40 4.61 14.87
CA PHE A 53 -3.10 3.31 14.30
C PHE A 53 -1.69 2.86 14.70
N SER A 54 -1.57 1.59 15.07
CA SER A 54 -0.26 0.92 15.07
C SER A 54 0.19 0.69 13.63
N ILE A 55 1.44 1.02 13.29
CA ILE A 55 1.95 0.73 11.94
C ILE A 55 2.77 -0.55 11.97
N ASN A 56 2.47 -1.43 11.02
CA ASN A 56 3.03 -2.76 10.91
C ASN A 56 3.53 -2.94 9.47
N TYR A 57 4.78 -3.35 9.30
CA TYR A 57 5.38 -3.69 8.01
C TYR A 57 5.48 -5.21 7.91
N ALA A 58 4.74 -5.81 6.97
CA ALA A 58 4.84 -7.24 6.70
C ALA A 58 5.98 -7.51 5.72
N LEU A 59 6.97 -8.28 6.17
CA LEU A 59 8.12 -8.67 5.36
C LEU A 59 8.15 -10.18 5.15
N PHE A 60 8.98 -10.61 4.20
CA PHE A 60 9.27 -12.03 4.01
C PHE A 60 9.88 -12.66 5.25
N SER A 61 10.04 -13.98 5.24
CA SER A 61 10.64 -14.73 6.35
C SER A 61 11.96 -14.10 6.82
N GLN A 62 12.25 -14.24 8.12
CA GLN A 62 13.38 -13.56 8.75
C GLN A 62 14.74 -13.98 8.17
N ASP A 63 14.84 -15.20 7.66
CA ASP A 63 16.01 -15.76 6.97
C ASP A 63 16.10 -15.34 5.49
N SER A 64 15.11 -14.62 4.97
CA SER A 64 15.13 -14.08 3.62
C SER A 64 16.06 -12.87 3.52
N LYS A 65 16.66 -12.67 2.34
CA LYS A 65 17.33 -11.40 2.00
C LYS A 65 16.36 -10.21 1.90
N ASP A 66 15.07 -10.50 1.70
CA ASP A 66 13.99 -9.53 1.53
C ASP A 66 13.30 -9.23 2.88
N ASN A 67 14.07 -9.18 3.97
CA ASN A 67 13.60 -9.07 5.36
C ASN A 67 13.76 -7.66 5.96
N HIS A 68 14.00 -6.64 5.14
CA HIS A 68 14.13 -5.26 5.58
C HIS A 68 13.24 -4.32 4.76
N VAL A 69 12.78 -3.25 5.41
CA VAL A 69 12.00 -2.19 4.78
C VAL A 69 12.92 -1.32 3.92
N SER A 70 12.41 -0.89 2.76
CA SER A 70 13.06 0.04 1.85
C SER A 70 13.42 1.36 2.52
N GLY A 71 14.55 1.95 2.11
CA GLY A 71 15.00 3.26 2.60
C GLY A 71 14.09 4.44 2.23
N LEU A 72 13.11 4.24 1.32
CA LEU A 72 12.07 5.24 1.06
C LEU A 72 11.13 5.42 2.25
N ILE A 73 10.92 4.36 3.05
CA ILE A 73 10.01 4.36 4.19
C ILE A 73 10.79 4.69 5.48
N LYS A 74 10.34 5.71 6.19
CA LYS A 74 10.91 6.18 7.46
C LYS A 74 10.22 5.44 8.60
N GLN A 75 10.88 4.40 9.10
CA GLN A 75 10.41 3.64 10.26
C GLN A 75 10.57 4.46 11.55
N HIS A 76 9.54 4.45 12.39
CA HIS A 76 9.60 5.02 13.74
C HIS A 76 9.85 3.92 14.79
N PRO A 77 10.38 4.25 15.99
CA PRO A 77 10.68 3.24 17.01
C PRO A 77 9.48 2.41 17.51
N ALA A 78 8.26 2.93 17.37
CA ALA A 78 7.02 2.25 17.73
C ALA A 78 6.47 1.35 16.61
N ASP A 79 7.03 1.45 15.40
CA ASP A 79 6.61 0.67 14.26
C ASP A 79 7.04 -0.78 14.43
N ARG A 80 6.22 -1.71 13.94
CA ARG A 80 6.48 -3.14 14.07
C ARG A 80 6.82 -3.75 12.72
N ILE A 81 7.80 -4.64 12.70
CA ILE A 81 8.02 -5.57 11.59
C ILE A 81 7.37 -6.89 11.97
N ILE A 82 6.59 -7.46 11.06
CA ILE A 82 6.10 -8.84 11.17
C ILE A 82 6.65 -9.66 10.00
N HIS A 83 6.92 -10.93 10.24
CA HIS A 83 7.41 -11.84 9.21
C HIS A 83 6.31 -12.81 8.81
N VAL A 84 6.02 -12.90 7.51
CA VAL A 84 4.89 -13.70 7.01
C VAL A 84 5.17 -15.20 6.92
N GLY A 85 6.40 -15.62 7.25
CA GLY A 85 6.79 -17.04 7.34
C GLY A 85 7.12 -17.73 6.01
N VAL A 86 7.14 -17.00 4.88
CA VAL A 86 7.57 -17.51 3.57
C VAL A 86 8.61 -16.59 2.93
N THR A 87 9.42 -17.13 2.03
CA THR A 87 10.36 -16.34 1.22
C THR A 87 9.69 -15.79 -0.05
N ARG A 88 10.37 -14.87 -0.74
CA ARG A 88 9.92 -14.42 -2.07
C ARG A 88 9.96 -15.53 -3.13
N ASP A 89 10.88 -16.49 -3.01
CA ASP A 89 10.95 -17.62 -3.93
C ASP A 89 9.81 -18.61 -3.71
N ASP A 90 9.32 -18.74 -2.48
CA ASP A 90 8.08 -19.49 -2.18
C ASP A 90 6.88 -18.85 -2.88
N LEU A 91 6.71 -17.52 -2.78
CA LEU A 91 5.66 -16.81 -3.53
C LEU A 91 5.75 -17.02 -5.04
N ARG A 92 6.96 -17.00 -5.61
CA ARG A 92 7.17 -17.29 -7.05
C ARG A 92 6.73 -18.70 -7.44
N ARG A 93 6.79 -19.65 -6.51
CA ARG A 93 6.29 -21.02 -6.64
C ARG A 93 4.81 -21.17 -6.24
N LYS A 94 4.12 -20.05 -6.01
CA LYS A 94 2.71 -19.97 -5.57
C LYS A 94 2.48 -20.59 -4.18
N ILE A 95 3.51 -20.60 -3.33
CA ILE A 95 3.40 -20.95 -1.91
C ILE A 95 3.17 -19.64 -1.15
N TYR A 96 1.93 -19.42 -0.75
CA TYR A 96 1.50 -18.19 -0.09
C TYR A 96 1.61 -18.29 1.43
N PRO A 97 1.85 -17.17 2.13
CA PRO A 97 1.76 -17.14 3.59
C PRO A 97 0.32 -17.39 4.03
N SER A 98 0.16 -17.92 5.24
CA SER A 98 -1.15 -18.05 5.87
C SER A 98 -1.70 -16.67 6.26
N GLU A 99 -2.87 -16.31 5.73
CA GLU A 99 -3.54 -15.06 6.10
C GLU A 99 -3.90 -15.04 7.60
N GLU A 100 -4.26 -16.20 8.17
CA GLU A 100 -4.50 -16.35 9.61
C GLU A 100 -3.26 -16.00 10.42
N PHE A 101 -2.10 -16.50 10.00
CA PHE A 101 -0.84 -16.25 10.69
C PHE A 101 -0.42 -14.78 10.62
N ILE A 102 -0.68 -14.10 9.50
CA ILE A 102 -0.44 -12.66 9.37
C ILE A 102 -1.35 -11.89 10.32
N ILE A 103 -2.67 -12.16 10.26
CA ILE A 103 -3.66 -11.46 11.09
C ILE A 103 -3.44 -11.71 12.58
N SER A 104 -3.03 -12.92 13.00
CA SER A 104 -2.76 -13.22 14.41
C SER A 104 -1.56 -12.46 14.98
N GLN A 105 -0.59 -12.08 14.16
CA GLN A 105 0.57 -11.28 14.60
C GLN A 105 0.22 -9.79 14.79
N VAL A 106 -0.71 -9.29 13.97
CA VAL A 106 -1.21 -7.92 14.02
C VAL A 106 -2.25 -7.75 15.12
N ASP A 107 -3.17 -8.72 15.24
CA ASP A 107 -4.32 -8.73 16.15
C ASP A 107 -5.15 -7.42 16.13
N PRO A 108 -5.69 -7.02 14.95
CA PRO A 108 -6.37 -5.75 14.79
C PRO A 108 -7.83 -5.79 15.25
N SER A 109 -8.29 -4.71 15.89
CA SER A 109 -9.72 -4.43 16.05
C SER A 109 -10.33 -3.72 14.83
N GLU A 110 -9.47 -3.12 14.01
CA GLU A 110 -9.74 -2.52 12.71
C GLU A 110 -8.43 -2.57 11.91
N LEU A 111 -8.53 -2.92 10.63
CA LEU A 111 -7.39 -3.11 9.75
C LEU A 111 -7.48 -2.18 8.54
N VAL A 112 -6.46 -1.35 8.35
CA VAL A 112 -6.18 -0.75 7.05
C VAL A 112 -4.97 -1.43 6.46
N ILE A 113 -5.05 -1.86 5.20
CA ILE A 113 -3.96 -2.59 4.53
C ILE A 113 -3.57 -1.91 3.22
N ALA A 114 -2.27 -1.88 2.94
CA ALA A 114 -1.69 -1.28 1.74
C ALA A 114 -0.46 -2.07 1.28
N GLY A 115 0.23 -1.58 0.26
CA GLY A 115 1.49 -2.13 -0.23
C GLY A 115 1.38 -3.07 -1.43
N PHE A 116 2.18 -4.14 -1.42
CA PHE A 116 2.45 -4.97 -2.59
C PHE A 116 1.93 -6.41 -2.43
N HIS A 117 1.40 -7.07 -3.45
CA HIS A 117 0.74 -6.49 -4.63
C HIS A 117 -0.74 -6.32 -4.31
N ALA A 118 -1.35 -5.23 -4.76
CA ALA A 118 -2.74 -4.85 -4.43
C ALA A 118 -3.74 -6.00 -4.67
N HIS A 119 -3.71 -6.56 -5.88
CA HIS A 119 -4.64 -7.61 -6.35
C HIS A 119 -4.17 -9.05 -6.04
N ASP A 120 -3.19 -9.22 -5.16
CA ASP A 120 -2.75 -10.53 -4.70
C ASP A 120 -2.63 -10.55 -3.18
N CYS A 121 -1.43 -10.29 -2.66
CA CYS A 121 -1.17 -10.45 -1.23
C CYS A 121 -1.98 -9.49 -0.35
N VAL A 122 -2.19 -8.25 -0.81
CA VAL A 122 -3.02 -7.26 -0.09
C VAL A 122 -4.48 -7.71 -0.08
N GLU A 123 -5.06 -7.98 -1.25
CA GLU A 123 -6.46 -8.42 -1.35
C GLU A 123 -6.74 -9.71 -0.56
N ARG A 124 -5.83 -10.69 -0.59
CA ARG A 124 -5.98 -11.95 0.14
C ARG A 124 -6.11 -11.73 1.64
N VAL A 125 -5.22 -10.94 2.23
CA VAL A 125 -5.23 -10.64 3.66
C VAL A 125 -6.45 -9.77 4.01
N ALA A 126 -6.77 -8.76 3.19
CA ALA A 126 -7.93 -7.90 3.38
C ALA A 126 -9.24 -8.72 3.41
N ARG A 127 -9.43 -9.58 2.40
CA ARG A 127 -10.60 -10.45 2.28
C ARG A 127 -10.69 -11.43 3.44
N TYR A 128 -9.57 -12.00 3.89
CA TYR A 128 -9.55 -12.88 5.05
C TYR A 128 -9.97 -12.14 6.33
N ALA A 129 -9.40 -10.97 6.62
CA ALA A 129 -9.74 -10.18 7.80
C ALA A 129 -11.22 -9.75 7.78
N TYR A 130 -11.70 -9.27 6.63
CA TYR A 130 -13.12 -8.95 6.43
C TYR A 130 -14.02 -10.16 6.69
N GLY A 131 -13.65 -11.35 6.18
CA GLY A 131 -14.37 -12.59 6.41
C GLY A 131 -14.40 -13.05 7.88
N LYS A 132 -13.48 -12.56 8.71
CA LYS A 132 -13.48 -12.75 10.17
C LYS A 132 -14.28 -11.70 10.93
N GLY A 133 -14.95 -10.77 10.22
CA GLY A 133 -15.73 -9.69 10.82
C GLY A 133 -14.88 -8.53 11.33
N ILE A 134 -13.60 -8.45 10.95
CA ILE A 134 -12.73 -7.32 11.28
C ILE A 134 -13.09 -6.17 10.33
N PRO A 135 -13.44 -4.96 10.83
CA PRO A 135 -13.55 -3.77 9.99
C PRO A 135 -12.25 -3.59 9.19
N THR A 136 -12.35 -3.70 7.87
CA THR A 136 -11.17 -3.80 6.99
C THR A 136 -11.32 -2.90 5.78
N THR A 137 -10.28 -2.10 5.51
CA THR A 137 -10.17 -1.21 4.35
C THR A 137 -8.82 -1.40 3.67
N VAL A 138 -8.78 -1.39 2.34
CA VAL A 138 -7.54 -1.28 1.57
C VAL A 138 -7.30 0.18 1.22
N ASP A 139 -6.12 0.71 1.55
CA ASP A 139 -5.69 2.04 1.09
C ASP A 139 -4.99 1.92 -0.25
N ASP A 140 -5.77 2.00 -1.33
CA ASP A 140 -5.30 1.90 -2.72
C ASP A 140 -4.22 2.95 -3.04
N ASP A 141 -4.28 4.14 -2.42
CA ASP A 141 -3.30 5.22 -2.66
C ASP A 141 -1.92 4.86 -2.15
N LEU A 142 -1.81 3.90 -1.22
CA LEU A 142 -0.56 3.42 -0.63
C LEU A 142 -0.20 2.00 -1.09
N THR A 143 -0.84 1.50 -2.14
CA THR A 143 -0.42 0.28 -2.82
C THR A 143 0.71 0.56 -3.81
N GLN A 144 1.08 -0.44 -4.61
CA GLN A 144 2.00 -0.27 -5.74
C GLN A 144 1.58 0.86 -6.71
N ASP A 145 0.29 1.20 -6.80
CA ASP A 145 -0.20 2.23 -7.71
C ASP A 145 0.17 3.65 -7.25
N PHE A 146 0.58 3.82 -5.98
CA PHE A 146 1.12 5.07 -5.44
C PHE A 146 2.15 5.72 -6.38
N PHE A 147 3.06 4.91 -6.93
CA PHE A 147 4.16 5.37 -7.78
C PHE A 147 3.65 5.96 -9.10
N PHE A 148 2.56 5.41 -9.63
CA PHE A 148 1.87 5.94 -10.80
C PHE A 148 1.13 7.24 -10.45
N TYR A 149 0.43 7.28 -9.31
CA TYR A 149 -0.31 8.47 -8.90
C TYR A 149 0.60 9.68 -8.64
N VAL A 150 1.75 9.46 -7.99
CA VAL A 150 2.76 10.50 -7.76
C VAL A 150 3.34 11.02 -9.07
N LYS A 151 3.58 10.14 -10.05
CA LYS A 151 4.11 10.53 -11.36
C LYS A 151 3.19 11.52 -12.07
N HIS A 152 1.88 11.36 -11.88
CA HIS A 152 0.86 12.18 -12.52
C HIS A 152 0.34 13.33 -11.63
N ASP A 153 0.96 13.58 -10.47
CA ASP A 153 0.55 14.59 -9.50
C ASP A 153 -0.89 14.41 -8.97
N TRP A 154 -1.35 13.15 -8.85
CA TRP A 154 -2.68 12.79 -8.34
C TRP A 154 -2.70 12.53 -6.83
N VAL A 155 -1.55 12.70 -6.18
CA VAL A 155 -1.42 12.62 -4.74
C VAL A 155 -0.92 13.98 -4.27
N SER A 156 -1.80 14.75 -3.64
CA SER A 156 -1.44 15.99 -2.95
C SER A 156 -1.72 15.86 -1.46
N LEU A 157 -0.75 16.28 -0.64
CA LEU A 157 -1.01 16.60 0.76
C LEU A 157 -1.72 17.96 0.77
N ASP A 158 -3.01 18.01 1.07
CA ASP A 158 -3.68 19.28 1.33
C ASP A 158 -3.36 19.77 2.76
N SER A 159 -3.53 21.08 2.99
CA SER A 159 -3.14 21.76 4.22
C SER A 159 -3.93 21.35 5.47
N HIS A 160 -4.82 20.36 5.36
CA HIS A 160 -5.62 19.81 6.46
C HIS A 160 -5.35 18.32 6.72
N GLY A 161 -4.42 17.68 5.99
CA GLY A 161 -3.99 16.30 6.24
C GLY A 161 -5.11 15.26 6.07
N LEU A 162 -6.23 15.66 5.48
CA LEU A 162 -7.51 14.94 5.49
C LEU A 162 -8.41 15.56 4.43
N GLU A 163 -8.15 15.28 3.17
CA GLU A 163 -9.17 14.76 2.25
C GLU A 163 -8.53 14.40 0.91
N LYS A 164 -9.02 13.30 0.39
CA LYS A 164 -8.80 12.80 -0.97
C LYS A 164 -8.79 13.95 -2.00
N GLN A 165 -7.62 14.23 -2.55
CA GLN A 165 -7.52 14.65 -3.94
C GLN A 165 -6.79 13.58 -4.75
N ILE A 166 -7.32 12.34 -4.76
CA ILE A 166 -7.61 11.82 -6.10
C ILE A 166 -8.58 12.83 -6.64
N SER A 167 -8.06 13.72 -7.46
CA SER A 167 -8.82 14.76 -8.07
C SER A 167 -10.06 14.10 -8.69
N THR A 168 -11.21 14.41 -8.09
CA THR A 168 -12.52 14.37 -8.74
C THR A 168 -12.53 15.23 -10.03
N SER A 169 -11.42 15.91 -10.36
CA SER A 169 -11.21 16.65 -11.61
C SER A 169 -10.50 15.84 -12.71
N LEU A 170 -9.85 14.70 -12.44
CA LEU A 170 -9.15 13.90 -13.47
C LEU A 170 -9.80 12.55 -13.77
N GLU A 171 -10.49 11.98 -12.78
CA GLU A 171 -11.47 10.89 -12.99
C GLU A 171 -12.65 11.32 -13.91
N ARG A 172 -12.72 12.58 -14.35
CA ARG A 172 -13.69 13.06 -15.37
C ARG A 172 -13.08 13.48 -16.70
N SER A 173 -11.75 13.57 -16.80
CA SER A 173 -11.09 14.24 -17.94
C SER A 173 -10.41 13.27 -18.92
N ILE A 174 -9.92 12.11 -18.45
CA ILE A 174 -9.02 11.27 -19.28
C ILE A 174 -9.38 9.77 -19.29
N MET A 175 -10.13 9.25 -18.31
CA MET A 175 -10.56 7.84 -18.36
C MET A 175 -11.84 7.68 -19.20
N ASP A 176 -11.81 6.70 -20.11
CA ASP A 176 -13.00 6.24 -20.82
C ASP A 176 -14.07 5.88 -19.80
N LYS A 177 -15.31 6.37 -20.00
CA LYS A 177 -16.39 6.15 -19.05
C LYS A 177 -16.62 4.66 -18.79
N GLU A 178 -16.38 3.83 -19.80
CA GLU A 178 -16.48 2.37 -19.69
C GLU A 178 -15.46 1.81 -18.69
N LEU A 179 -14.21 2.28 -18.72
CA LEU A 179 -13.18 1.83 -17.77
C LEU A 179 -13.50 2.25 -16.33
N LEU A 180 -14.04 3.45 -16.14
CA LEU A 180 -14.51 3.91 -14.82
C LEU A 180 -15.68 3.06 -14.33
N GLU A 181 -16.65 2.76 -15.19
CA GLU A 181 -17.79 1.90 -14.86
C GLU A 181 -17.35 0.47 -14.53
N GLU A 182 -16.39 -0.09 -15.26
CA GLU A 182 -15.79 -1.39 -14.94
C GLU A 182 -15.07 -1.38 -13.60
N ILE A 183 -14.27 -0.35 -13.32
CA ILE A 183 -13.58 -0.21 -12.03
C ILE A 183 -14.57 -0.06 -10.89
N VAL A 184 -15.61 0.77 -11.04
CA VAL A 184 -16.66 0.94 -10.04
C VAL A 184 -17.46 -0.37 -9.84
N SER A 185 -17.80 -1.06 -10.92
CA SER A 185 -18.52 -2.34 -10.89
C SER A 185 -17.70 -3.43 -10.19
N TYR A 186 -16.43 -3.58 -10.57
CA TYR A 186 -15.49 -4.52 -9.95
C TYR A 186 -15.29 -4.22 -8.46
N ARG A 187 -15.12 -2.94 -8.11
CA ARG A 187 -14.95 -2.50 -6.71
C ARG A 187 -16.22 -2.66 -5.88
N SER A 188 -17.41 -2.54 -6.47
CA SER A 188 -18.68 -2.78 -5.76
C SER A 188 -18.82 -4.22 -5.26
N GLN A 189 -18.09 -5.17 -5.86
CA GLN A 189 -18.04 -6.57 -5.44
C GLN A 189 -17.03 -6.81 -4.29
N MET A 190 -16.24 -5.81 -3.93
CA MET A 190 -15.17 -5.91 -2.93
C MET A 190 -15.34 -4.83 -1.86
N PRO A 191 -16.22 -5.07 -0.85
CA PRO A 191 -16.56 -4.08 0.17
C PRO A 191 -15.38 -3.64 1.05
N TRP A 192 -14.26 -4.36 1.00
CA TRP A 192 -12.99 -4.01 1.66
C TRP A 192 -12.11 -3.05 0.85
N LEU A 193 -12.35 -2.87 -0.46
CA LEU A 193 -11.74 -1.83 -1.29
C LEU A 193 -12.56 -0.53 -1.15
N ARG A 194 -12.54 0.10 0.03
CA ARG A 194 -13.12 1.44 0.21
C ARG A 194 -12.03 2.49 -0.03
N GLN A 195 -12.24 3.37 -1.00
CA GLN A 195 -11.56 4.66 -1.00
C GLN A 195 -12.06 5.44 0.23
N LEU A 196 -11.17 5.77 1.16
CA LEU A 196 -11.42 6.79 2.17
C LEU A 196 -11.56 8.17 1.49
#